data_AF-A0A955TY35-F1
#
_entry.id   AF-A0A955TY35-F1
#
_cell.length_a   1.000
_cell.length_b   1.000
_cell.length_c   1.000
_cell.angle_alpha   90.00
_cell.angle_beta   90.00
_cell.angle_gamma   90.00
#
_symmetry.space_group_name_H-M   'P 1'
#
loop_
_entity.id
_entity.type
_entity.pdbx_description
1 polymer ?
#
loop_
_entity_poly.entity_id
_entity_poly.type
_entity_poly.pdbx_seq_one_letter_code
_entity_poly.pdbx_strand_id
1 'polypeptide(L)'
;HRILKTLQVITTVMGNRHIVLTRELTKLNEEILRGEIEEVAQQLKSKSIKGEITLLIQGLPQRNKRQLEPFTDIINSNPITHLPSV
;
A
#
# COMPACT_ATOMS: atom_id res chain seq x y z
N HIS A 1 -18.46 16.21 4.78
CA HIS A 1 -19.15 15.62 3.61
C HIS A 1 -18.23 15.17 2.46
N ARG A 2 -17.27 15.99 2.01
CA ARG A 2 -16.40 15.65 0.85
C ARG A 2 -15.48 14.45 1.11
N ILE A 3 -14.89 14.37 2.30
CA ILE A 3 -13.98 13.28 2.68
C ILE A 3 -14.64 11.90 2.64
N LEU A 4 -15.88 11.76 3.13
CA LEU A 4 -16.61 10.48 3.09
C LEU A 4 -16.84 10.01 1.64
N LYS A 5 -17.17 10.94 0.73
CA LYS A 5 -17.29 10.62 -0.70
C LYS A 5 -15.94 10.20 -1.29
N THR A 6 -14.85 10.88 -0.93
CA THR A 6 -13.49 10.50 -1.35
C THR A 6 -13.12 9.10 -0.88
N LEU A 7 -13.35 8.78 0.40
CA LEU A 7 -13.10 7.44 0.95
C LEU A 7 -13.93 6.36 0.24
N GLN A 8 -15.18 6.67 -0.12
CA GLN A 8 -16.02 5.76 -0.88
C GLN A 8 -15.47 5.50 -2.29
N VAL A 9 -15.02 6.54 -3.01
CA VAL A 9 -14.37 6.40 -4.33
C VAL A 9 -13.09 5.58 -4.22
N ILE A 10 -12.25 5.86 -3.21
CA ILE A 10 -11.02 5.09 -2.98
C ILE A 10 -11.38 3.62 -2.75
N THR A 11 -12.35 3.33 -1.89
CA THR A 11 -12.79 1.94 -1.62
C THR A 11 -13.24 1.25 -2.90
N THR A 12 -14.00 1.92 -3.76
CA THR A 12 -14.46 1.36 -5.04
C THR A 12 -13.30 1.04 -6.00
N VAL A 13 -12.28 1.90 -6.07
CA VAL A 13 -11.17 1.76 -7.03
C VAL A 13 -10.04 0.88 -6.49
N MET A 14 -9.81 0.91 -5.18
CA MET A 14 -8.63 0.38 -4.52
C MET A 14 -8.94 -0.74 -3.51
N GLY A 15 -10.21 -0.97 -3.18
CA GLY A 15 -10.64 -1.84 -2.10
C GLY A 15 -10.48 -1.20 -0.72
N ASN A 16 -10.83 -1.96 0.31
CA ASN A 16 -10.68 -1.53 1.69
C ASN A 16 -9.21 -1.63 2.13
N ARG A 17 -8.50 -0.49 2.14
CA ARG A 17 -7.06 -0.41 2.46
C ARG A 17 -6.82 0.26 3.79
N HIS A 18 -5.65 0.03 4.38
CA HIS A 18 -5.22 0.86 5.50
C HIS A 18 -4.92 2.29 5.03
N ILE A 19 -5.39 3.25 5.82
CA ILE A 19 -5.18 4.67 5.61
C ILE A 19 -4.76 5.35 6.91
N VAL A 20 -4.11 6.51 6.75
CA VAL A 20 -3.93 7.49 7.82
C VAL A 20 -4.55 8.80 7.35
N LEU A 21 -5.49 9.31 8.15
CA LEU A 21 -6.11 10.61 7.94
C LEU A 21 -5.64 11.55 9.04
N THR A 22 -5.01 12.64 8.66
CA THR A 22 -4.64 13.71 9.59
C THR A 22 -5.43 14.96 9.30
N ARG A 23 -5.67 15.76 10.34
CA ARG A 23 -6.31 17.07 10.23
C ARG A 23 -5.52 18.11 10.99
N GLU A 24 -5.04 19.12 10.28
CA GLU A 24 -4.42 20.31 10.87
C GLU A 24 -5.40 21.49 10.79
N LEU A 25 -5.88 21.92 11.96
CA LEU A 25 -6.66 23.16 12.13
C LEU A 25 -5.89 24.18 12.99
N THR A 26 -5.23 23.71 14.05
CA THR A 26 -4.36 24.42 15.01
C THR A 26 -3.54 23.36 15.77
N LYS A 27 -2.32 23.67 16.27
CA LYS A 27 -1.48 22.72 17.05
C LYS A 27 -2.20 21.99 18.21
N LEU A 28 -3.26 22.58 18.78
CA LEU A 28 -4.05 22.01 19.88
C LEU A 28 -5.19 21.07 19.44
N ASN A 29 -5.58 21.10 18.17
CA ASN A 29 -6.73 20.35 17.63
C ASN A 29 -6.32 19.40 16.49
N GLU A 30 -5.08 18.90 16.54
CA GLU A 30 -4.59 17.88 15.63
C GLU A 30 -5.32 16.56 15.91
N GLU A 31 -5.83 15.93 14.87
CA GLU A 31 -6.49 14.62 14.95
C GLU A 31 -5.86 13.70 13.91
N ILE A 32 -5.48 12.50 14.34
CA ILE A 32 -4.93 11.44 13.49
C ILE A 32 -5.79 10.20 13.64
N LEU A 33 -6.39 9.76 12.54
CA LEU A 33 -7.14 8.50 12.46
C LEU A 33 -6.36 7.50 11.62
N ARG A 34 -6.28 6.26 12.09
CA ARG A 34 -5.56 5.17 11.43
C ARG A 34 -6.44 3.92 11.46
N GLY A 35 -6.45 3.16 10.39
CA GLY A 35 -7.25 1.95 10.29
C GLY A 35 -7.60 1.64 8.84
N GLU A 36 -8.50 0.69 8.66
CA GLU A 36 -9.09 0.46 7.35
C GLU A 36 -10.05 1.60 6.95
N ILE A 37 -10.28 1.79 5.65
CA ILE A 37 -11.14 2.88 5.16
C ILE A 37 -12.53 2.80 5.79
N GLU A 38 -13.10 1.59 5.91
CA GLU A 38 -14.44 1.39 6.48
C GLU A 38 -14.52 1.85 7.95
N GLU A 39 -13.53 1.47 8.76
CA GLU A 39 -13.44 1.86 10.18
C GLU A 39 -13.29 3.37 10.34
N VAL A 40 -12.39 3.97 9.56
CA VAL A 40 -12.18 5.42 9.59
C VAL A 40 -13.43 6.14 9.10
N ALA A 41 -14.07 5.69 8.02
CA ALA A 41 -15.30 6.29 7.53
C ALA A 41 -16.44 6.22 8.57
N GLN A 42 -16.54 5.12 9.32
CA GLN A 42 -17.49 4.98 10.44
C GLN A 42 -17.28 6.07 11.49
N GLN A 43 -16.03 6.28 11.91
CA GLN A 43 -15.68 7.30 12.92
C GLN A 43 -15.94 8.74 12.44
N LEU A 44 -15.90 8.96 11.13
CA LEU A 44 -16.12 10.28 10.52
C LEU A 44 -17.59 10.62 10.27
N LYS A 45 -18.51 9.64 10.28
CA LYS A 45 -19.95 9.88 10.05
C LYS A 45 -20.57 10.80 11.11
N SER A 46 -20.10 10.74 12.35
CA SER A 46 -20.61 11.52 13.47
C SER A 46 -19.85 12.84 13.71
N LYS A 47 -18.81 13.15 12.90
CA LYS A 47 -17.92 14.28 13.11
C LYS A 47 -18.04 15.32 11.99
N SER A 48 -18.17 16.60 12.37
CA SER A 48 -18.01 17.71 11.42
C SER A 48 -16.51 17.97 11.19
N ILE A 49 -15.96 17.42 10.11
CA ILE A 49 -14.58 17.73 9.71
C ILE A 49 -14.53 19.07 8.97
N LYS A 50 -13.68 19.98 9.47
CA LYS A 50 -13.34 21.27 8.85
C LYS A 50 -11.81 21.40 8.75
N GLY A 51 -11.33 22.30 7.90
CA GLY A 51 -9.90 22.53 7.70
C GLY A 51 -9.26 21.62 6.66
N GLU A 52 -7.93 21.69 6.59
CA GLU A 52 -7.14 20.89 5.67
C GLU A 52 -6.98 19.46 6.19
N ILE A 53 -6.99 18.51 5.25
CA ILE A 53 -6.90 17.07 5.54
C ILE A 53 -5.77 16.51 4.71
N THR A 54 -4.85 15.78 5.35
CA THR A 54 -3.88 14.95 4.64
C THR A 54 -4.32 13.50 4.74
N LEU A 55 -4.31 12.80 3.61
CA LEU A 55 -4.69 11.40 3.53
C LEU A 55 -3.52 10.59 2.96
N LEU A 56 -3.00 9.65 3.76
CA LEU A 56 -2.02 8.67 3.33
C LEU A 56 -2.75 7.34 3.09
N ILE A 57 -2.45 6.70 1.97
CA ILE A 57 -3.08 5.45 1.56
C ILE A 57 -2.00 4.38 1.43
N GLN A 58 -2.25 3.20 1.98
CA GLN A 58 -1.34 2.06 1.83
C GLN A 58 -1.11 1.75 0.35
N GLY A 59 0.17 1.66 -0.03
CA GLY A 59 0.59 1.22 -1.36
C GLY A 59 0.24 -0.25 -1.60
N LEU A 60 0.43 -0.70 -2.85
CA LEU A 60 0.27 -2.12 -3.16
C LEU A 60 1.22 -2.97 -2.30
N PRO A 61 0.80 -4.19 -1.91
CA PRO A 61 1.72 -5.13 -1.26
C PRO A 61 2.95 -5.28 -2.15
N GLN A 62 4.13 -5.19 -1.54
CA GLN A 62 5.38 -5.33 -2.27
C GLN A 62 5.36 -6.67 -3.00
N ARG A 63 5.35 -6.64 -4.33
CA ARG A 63 5.61 -7.84 -5.12
C ARG A 63 7.01 -8.29 -4.70
N ASN A 64 7.10 -9.44 -4.02
CA ASN A 64 8.38 -10.03 -3.67
C ASN A 64 9.26 -10.01 -4.92
N LYS A 65 10.32 -9.19 -4.93
CA LYS A 65 11.42 -9.33 -5.89
C LYS A 65 12.22 -10.58 -5.48
N ARG A 66 11.62 -11.76 -5.61
CA ARG A 66 12.28 -13.07 -5.53
C ARG A 66 12.15 -13.70 -6.91
N GLN A 67 13.17 -14.18 -7.60
CA GLN A 67 14.63 -14.12 -7.47
C GLN A 67 15.10 -13.91 -8.92
N LEU A 68 15.93 -12.90 -9.19
CA LEU A 68 16.79 -13.03 -10.36
C LEU A 68 17.91 -13.94 -9.86
N GLU A 69 17.79 -15.25 -10.08
CA GLU A 69 18.93 -16.15 -9.91
C GLU A 69 20.07 -15.59 -10.77
N PRO A 70 21.24 -15.32 -10.18
CA PRO A 70 22.39 -14.89 -10.96
C PRO A 70 22.63 -15.90 -12.09
N PHE A 71 22.74 -15.43 -13.34
CA PHE A 71 23.11 -16.24 -14.50
C PHE A 71 24.46 -16.99 -14.33
N THR A 72 25.20 -16.75 -13.25
CA THR A 72 26.50 -17.35 -12.94
C THR A 72 26.44 -18.85 -12.65
N ASP A 73 25.30 -19.40 -12.23
CA ASP A 73 25.19 -20.84 -11.94
C ASP A 73 25.01 -21.69 -13.21
N ILE A 74 24.55 -21.08 -14.31
CA ILE A 74 24.40 -21.73 -15.61
C ILE A 74 25.77 -21.87 -16.32
N ILE A 75 26.69 -20.93 -16.08
CA ILE A 75 28.00 -20.93 -16.76
C ILE A 75 29.00 -21.87 -16.04
N ASN A 76 28.84 -22.05 -14.72
CA ASN A 76 29.72 -22.92 -13.92
C ASN A 76 29.25 -24.38 -13.84
N SER A 77 28.09 -24.72 -14.42
CA SER A 77 27.68 -26.11 -14.66
C SER A 77 28.33 -26.60 -15.97
N ASN A 78 29.58 -27.06 -15.85
CA ASN A 78 30.42 -27.51 -16.95
C ASN A 78 29.65 -28.46 -17.92
N PRO A 79 29.51 -28.08 -19.20
CA PRO A 79 28.97 -28.93 -20.26
C PRO A 79 30.08 -29.88 -20.76
N ILE A 80 29.72 -31.03 -21.35
CA ILE A 80 30.65 -31.95 -22.05
C ILE A 80 31.45 -32.89 -21.13
N THR A 81 30.81 -33.96 -20.66
CA THR A 81 31.49 -35.25 -20.40
C THR A 81 30.63 -36.38 -20.96
N HIS A 82 30.82 -36.69 -22.25
CA HIS A 82 30.68 -38.01 -22.89
C HIS A 82 30.59 -37.80 -24.40
N LEU A 83 31.75 -37.75 -25.08
CA LEU A 83 31.82 -38.31 -26.42
C LEU A 83 32.27 -39.77 -26.27
N PRO A 84 31.59 -40.75 -26.90
CA PRO A 84 32.08 -42.11 -26.93
C PRO A 84 33.32 -42.16 -27.83
N SER A 85 34.38 -42.78 -27.32
CA SER A 85 35.58 -43.12 -28.07
C SER A 85 35.22 -44.13 -29.17
N VAL A 86 35.27 -43.71 -30.43
CA VAL A 86 35.48 -44.58 -31.60
C VAL A 86 36.30 -43.82 -32.64
#